data_AF-A0A8S3E2X8-F1
#
_entry.id   AF-A0A8S3E2X8-F1
#
_cell.length_a   1.000
_cell.length_b   1.000
_cell.length_c   1.000
_cell.angle_alpha   90.00
_cell.angle_beta   90.00
_cell.angle_gamma   90.00
#
_symmetry.space_group_name_H-M   'P 1'
#
loop_
_entity.id
_entity.type
_entity.pdbx_description
1 polymer ?
#
loop_
_entity_poly.entity_id
_entity_poly.type
_entity_poly.pdbx_seq_one_letter_code
_entity_poly.pdbx_strand_id
1 'polypeptide(L)'
;MKRSLGFFGDFAYHNHPDNYEINIPNKWNWFLMQSKQLFIRMQDPMHICTKLRNRLLSKTMTIVFSDQLINIQPLYYVIDNFCKLDHGLVQSDVNPKDRQNYGSCEKITNNKVLKLLETIPNSLGISIYLQVSTVNNSTSGTALFDLIRLKINN
;
A
#
# COMPACT_ATOMS: atom_id res chain seq x y z
N MET A 1 -15.78 16.54 21.28
CA MET A 1 -14.37 16.13 21.37
C MET A 1 -13.53 17.00 20.43
N LYS A 2 -12.99 18.12 20.93
CA LYS A 2 -12.10 19.03 20.15
C LYS A 2 -10.75 18.33 20.00
N ARG A 3 -10.48 17.73 18.83
CA ARG A 3 -9.14 17.22 18.50
C ARG A 3 -8.24 18.42 18.20
N SER A 4 -7.05 18.42 18.78
CA SER A 4 -6.00 19.43 18.69
C SER A 4 -5.78 19.94 17.26
N LEU A 5 -6.41 21.05 16.91
CA LEU A 5 -6.03 21.91 15.80
C LEU A 5 -4.82 22.72 16.27
N GLY A 6 -3.64 22.12 16.17
CA GLY A 6 -2.40 22.87 16.26
C GLY A 6 -2.39 23.94 15.16
N PHE A 7 -2.16 25.18 15.56
CA PHE A 7 -1.76 26.32 14.73
C PHE A 7 -2.76 26.97 13.76
N PHE A 8 -4.00 26.48 13.63
CA PHE A 8 -5.02 27.16 12.81
C PHE A 8 -6.28 27.39 13.65
N GLY A 9 -6.33 28.55 14.32
CA GLY A 9 -7.53 29.00 15.03
C GLY A 9 -8.67 29.30 14.06
N ASP A 10 -9.90 28.96 14.47
CA ASP A 10 -11.23 29.47 14.06
C ASP A 10 -11.41 30.10 12.66
N PHE A 11 -10.72 29.61 11.63
CA PHE A 11 -11.06 29.96 10.25
C PHE A 11 -12.35 29.21 9.88
N ALA A 12 -13.37 29.95 9.44
CA ALA A 12 -14.57 29.37 8.86
C ALA A 12 -14.22 28.74 7.49
N TYR A 13 -13.57 27.58 7.53
CA TYR A 13 -13.05 26.86 6.36
C TYR A 13 -14.10 26.62 5.29
N HIS A 14 -15.38 26.56 5.64
CA HIS A 14 -16.46 26.18 4.74
C HIS A 14 -16.83 27.27 3.72
N ASN A 15 -16.49 28.53 4.01
CA ASN A 15 -16.91 29.71 3.24
C ASN A 15 -15.73 30.48 2.62
N HIS A 16 -14.52 29.90 2.64
CA HIS A 16 -13.37 30.54 2.00
C HIS A 16 -13.57 30.57 0.47
N PRO A 17 -13.31 31.70 -0.21
CA PRO A 17 -13.50 31.81 -1.66
C PRO A 17 -12.67 30.81 -2.46
N ASP A 18 -11.50 30.42 -1.94
CA ASP A 18 -10.56 29.49 -2.59
C ASP A 18 -10.78 28.01 -2.22
N ASN A 19 -11.98 27.64 -1.77
CA ASN A 19 -12.26 26.24 -1.45
C ASN A 19 -12.31 25.36 -2.70
N TYR A 20 -11.58 24.24 -2.66
CA TYR A 20 -11.70 23.18 -3.65
C TYR A 20 -12.90 22.30 -3.32
N GLU A 21 -13.74 22.06 -4.32
CA GLU A 21 -14.79 21.06 -4.26
C GLU A 21 -14.32 19.78 -4.94
N ILE A 22 -14.29 18.70 -4.15
CA ILE A 22 -13.88 17.37 -4.59
C ILE A 22 -15.13 16.50 -4.66
N ASN A 23 -15.44 16.02 -5.86
CA ASN A 23 -16.53 15.08 -6.08
C ASN A 23 -16.11 13.68 -5.59
N ILE A 24 -16.52 13.33 -4.38
CA ILE A 24 -16.30 12.00 -3.80
C ILE A 24 -17.43 11.08 -4.28
N PRO A 25 -17.14 9.98 -4.98
CA PRO A 25 -18.18 9.05 -5.42
C PRO A 25 -18.96 8.47 -4.23
N ASN A 26 -20.29 8.52 -4.26
CA ASN A 26 -21.16 7.97 -3.19
C ASN A 26 -20.91 6.48 -2.90
N LYS A 27 -20.38 5.74 -3.87
CA LYS A 27 -19.99 4.32 -3.73
C LYS A 27 -18.77 4.10 -2.84
N TRP A 28 -18.02 5.14 -2.47
CA TRP A 28 -16.83 5.06 -1.61
C TRP A 28 -17.19 5.29 -0.13
N ASN A 29 -18.11 4.51 0.39
CA ASN A 29 -18.51 4.55 1.81
C ASN A 29 -17.36 4.28 2.80
N TRP A 30 -16.26 3.69 2.32
CA TRP A 30 -15.04 3.44 3.08
C TRP A 30 -14.03 4.61 3.07
N PHE A 31 -14.22 5.60 2.19
CA PHE A 31 -13.29 6.73 2.04
C PHE A 31 -13.81 7.95 2.80
N LEU A 32 -13.08 8.39 3.83
CA LEU A 32 -13.46 9.51 4.68
C LEU A 32 -12.67 10.76 4.34
N MET A 33 -13.30 11.69 3.62
CA MET A 33 -12.80 13.03 3.36
C MET A 33 -13.99 13.99 3.22
N GLN A 34 -13.85 15.25 3.65
CA GLN A 34 -14.89 16.25 3.40
C GLN A 34 -14.81 16.70 1.93
N SER A 35 -15.95 16.90 1.27
CA SER A 35 -16.01 17.32 -0.14
C SER A 35 -15.42 18.71 -0.38
N LYS A 36 -15.44 19.60 0.63
CA LYS A 36 -14.82 20.92 0.58
C LYS A 36 -13.50 20.92 1.33
N GLN A 37 -12.42 21.29 0.66
CA GLN A 37 -11.07 21.37 1.23
C GLN A 37 -10.43 22.70 0.84
N LEU A 38 -9.82 23.39 1.80
CA LEU A 38 -8.99 24.57 1.50
C LEU A 38 -7.60 24.15 0.98
N PHE A 39 -7.09 23.01 1.46
CA PHE A 39 -5.80 22.47 1.06
C PHE A 39 -5.89 20.96 0.86
N ILE A 40 -5.27 20.45 -0.20
CA ILE A 40 -5.09 19.01 -0.40
C ILE A 40 -3.67 18.66 0.02
N ARG A 41 -3.54 17.79 1.03
CA ARG A 41 -2.24 17.27 1.44
C ARG A 41 -1.98 15.96 0.72
N MET A 42 -1.06 15.98 -0.23
CA MET A 42 -0.59 14.78 -0.91
C MET A 42 0.72 14.30 -0.26
N GLN A 43 0.88 12.98 -0.14
CA GLN A 43 2.17 12.36 0.17
C GLN A 43 2.76 11.78 -1.11
N ASP A 44 4.08 11.80 -1.19
CA ASP A 44 4.83 11.13 -2.25
C ASP A 44 4.49 9.62 -2.27
N PRO A 45 4.00 9.07 -3.39
CA PRO A 45 3.73 7.65 -3.54
C PRO A 45 4.94 6.77 -3.23
N MET A 46 6.16 7.20 -3.58
CA MET A 46 7.40 6.46 -3.30
C MET A 46 7.66 6.35 -1.80
N HIS A 47 7.33 7.40 -1.05
CA HIS A 47 7.44 7.39 0.41
C HIS A 47 6.37 6.51 1.07
N ILE A 48 5.16 6.44 0.51
CA ILE A 48 4.13 5.49 0.95
C ILE A 48 4.61 4.05 0.71
N CYS A 49 5.12 3.75 -0.47
CA CYS A 49 5.61 2.42 -0.83
C CYS A 49 6.73 1.95 0.10
N THR A 50 7.74 2.79 0.33
CA THR A 50 8.83 2.48 1.28
C THR A 50 8.35 2.34 2.72
N LYS A 51 7.38 3.13 3.17
CA LYS A 51 6.73 2.93 4.48
C LYS A 51 6.06 1.56 4.56
N LEU A 52 5.31 1.16 3.54
CA LEU A 52 4.63 -0.14 3.51
C LEU A 52 5.64 -1.30 3.51
N ARG A 53 6.72 -1.21 2.71
CA ARG A 53 7.83 -2.18 2.76
C ARG A 53 8.47 -2.25 4.14
N ASN A 54 8.88 -1.11 4.70
CA ASN A 54 9.54 -1.06 6.00
C ASN A 54 8.63 -1.60 7.11
N ARG A 55 7.31 -1.43 6.96
CA ARG A 55 6.30 -1.97 7.87
C ARG A 55 6.16 -3.49 7.75
N LEU A 56 6.22 -4.04 6.53
CA LEU A 56 6.25 -5.49 6.27
C LEU A 56 7.52 -6.14 6.83
N LEU A 57 8.66 -5.45 6.75
CA LEU A 57 9.95 -5.92 7.26
C LEU A 57 10.15 -5.69 8.78
N SER A 58 9.25 -4.93 9.42
CA SER A 58 9.36 -4.62 10.84
C SER A 58 8.95 -5.81 11.69
N LYS A 59 9.79 -6.15 12.69
CA LYS A 59 9.47 -7.18 13.68
C LYS A 59 8.38 -6.77 14.68
N THR A 60 8.07 -5.47 14.76
CA THR A 60 7.15 -4.92 15.76
C THR A 60 5.71 -4.84 15.26
N MET A 61 5.50 -4.93 13.96
CA MET A 61 4.18 -4.78 13.36
C MET A 61 3.53 -6.14 13.14
N THR A 62 2.30 -6.30 13.64
CA THR A 62 1.40 -7.38 13.22
C THR A 62 0.35 -6.81 12.27
N ILE A 63 0.43 -7.22 11.00
CA ILE A 63 -0.60 -6.90 10.00
C ILE A 63 -1.42 -8.16 9.80
N VAL A 64 -2.72 -8.10 10.06
CA VAL A 64 -3.65 -9.20 9.83
C VAL A 64 -4.64 -8.74 8.78
N PHE A 65 -4.86 -9.58 7.76
CA PHE A 65 -5.85 -9.35 6.74
C PHE A 65 -6.79 -10.56 6.67
N SER A 66 -8.07 -10.34 6.98
CA SER A 66 -9.01 -11.41 7.30
C SER A 66 -8.44 -12.28 8.42
N ASP A 67 -8.06 -13.53 8.11
CA ASP A 67 -7.48 -14.49 9.06
C ASP A 67 -6.01 -14.80 8.77
N GLN A 68 -5.37 -14.07 7.86
CA GLN A 68 -3.99 -14.30 7.47
C GLN A 68 -3.04 -13.25 8.07
N LEU A 69 -2.00 -13.75 8.75
CA LEU A 69 -0.89 -12.92 9.20
C LEU A 69 -0.01 -12.56 8.00
N ILE A 70 0.03 -11.27 7.67
CA ILE A 70 0.94 -10.74 6.67
C ILE A 70 2.31 -10.58 7.29
N ASN A 71 3.26 -11.38 6.80
CA ASN A 71 4.65 -11.38 7.24
C ASN A 71 5.57 -11.63 6.04
N ILE A 72 6.88 -11.45 6.25
CA ILE A 72 7.88 -11.54 5.17
C ILE A 72 8.27 -12.99 4.78
N GLN A 73 7.88 -14.01 5.55
CA GLN A 73 8.34 -15.40 5.34
C GLN A 73 8.04 -15.96 3.95
N PRO A 74 6.88 -15.72 3.32
CA PRO A 74 6.63 -16.16 1.95
C PRO A 74 7.63 -15.57 0.94
N LEU A 75 8.13 -14.35 1.14
CA LEU A 75 9.16 -13.77 0.26
C LEU A 75 10.54 -14.41 0.47
N TYR A 76 10.90 -14.75 1.71
CA TYR A 76 12.11 -15.56 1.95
C TYR A 76 12.00 -16.94 1.29
N TYR A 77 10.83 -17.59 1.41
CA TYR A 77 10.58 -18.86 0.74
C TYR A 77 10.74 -18.74 -0.78
N VAL A 78 10.24 -17.67 -1.41
CA VAL A 78 10.46 -17.42 -2.85
C VAL A 78 11.95 -17.33 -3.19
N ILE A 79 12.71 -16.55 -2.42
CA ILE A 79 14.15 -16.34 -2.66
C ILE A 79 14.95 -17.65 -2.52
N ASP A 80 14.56 -18.49 -1.56
CA ASP A 80 15.33 -19.69 -1.22
C ASP A 80 14.95 -20.93 -2.05
N ASN A 81 13.73 -20.98 -2.62
CA ASN A 81 13.19 -22.19 -3.27
C ASN A 81 12.93 -22.04 -4.78
N PHE A 82 12.97 -20.83 -5.35
CA PHE A 82 12.77 -20.62 -6.80
C PHE A 82 14.05 -20.11 -7.46
N CYS A 83 14.15 -20.30 -8.79
CA CYS A 83 15.30 -19.81 -9.52
C CYS A 83 15.26 -18.28 -9.61
N LYS A 84 16.40 -17.62 -9.35
CA LYS A 84 16.53 -16.16 -9.43
C LYS A 84 16.04 -15.58 -10.76
N LEU A 85 16.16 -16.31 -11.86
CA LEU A 85 15.69 -15.86 -13.18
C LEU A 85 14.16 -15.72 -13.26
N ASP A 86 13.43 -16.46 -12.43
CA ASP A 86 11.98 -16.47 -12.39
C ASP A 86 11.42 -15.27 -11.63
N HIS A 87 12.12 -14.77 -10.61
CA HIS A 87 11.61 -13.73 -9.71
C HIS A 87 12.50 -12.48 -9.58
N GLY A 88 13.81 -12.59 -9.82
CA GLY A 88 14.76 -11.48 -9.78
C GLY A 88 15.15 -10.96 -8.40
N LEU A 89 14.58 -11.53 -7.33
CA LEU A 89 14.85 -11.14 -5.94
C LEU A 89 16.20 -11.66 -5.44
N VAL A 90 16.82 -10.88 -4.56
CA VAL A 90 17.98 -11.29 -3.74
C VAL A 90 17.74 -10.97 -2.27
N GLN A 91 18.52 -11.59 -1.38
CA GLN A 91 18.40 -11.41 0.08
C GLN A 91 18.51 -9.94 0.53
N SER A 92 19.25 -9.09 -0.18
CA SER A 92 19.33 -7.66 0.14
C SER A 92 18.02 -6.90 -0.13
N ASP A 93 17.16 -7.37 -1.03
CA ASP A 93 15.89 -6.71 -1.35
C ASP A 93 14.89 -6.78 -0.18
N VAL A 94 14.99 -7.83 0.65
CA VAL A 94 14.16 -8.04 1.85
C VAL A 94 14.91 -7.71 3.16
N ASN A 95 16.02 -6.95 3.06
CA ASN A 95 16.79 -6.56 4.23
C ASN A 95 16.21 -5.29 4.90
N PRO A 96 15.85 -5.33 6.20
CA PRO A 96 15.30 -4.17 6.92
C PRO A 96 16.30 -3.05 7.22
N LYS A 97 17.62 -3.29 7.06
CA LYS A 97 18.66 -2.28 7.35
C LYS A 97 18.58 -1.09 6.40
N ASP A 98 18.26 -1.32 5.13
CA ASP A 98 18.13 -0.27 4.13
C ASP A 98 16.67 0.17 4.03
N ARG A 99 16.36 1.27 4.74
CA ARG A 99 14.99 1.83 4.83
C ARG A 99 14.60 2.68 3.63
N GLN A 100 15.55 3.05 2.77
CA GLN A 100 15.33 3.92 1.61
C GLN A 100 15.50 3.17 0.28
N ASN A 101 15.48 1.83 0.32
CA ASN A 101 15.65 1.02 -0.86
C ASN A 101 14.40 0.99 -1.75
N TYR A 102 14.22 2.03 -2.56
CA TYR A 102 13.11 2.13 -3.51
C TYR A 102 13.13 0.99 -4.53
N GLY A 103 14.31 0.64 -5.06
CA GLY A 103 14.44 -0.42 -6.06
C GLY A 103 13.96 -1.79 -5.55
N SER A 104 14.17 -2.08 -4.27
CA SER A 104 13.64 -3.30 -3.67
C SER A 104 12.12 -3.31 -3.57
N CYS A 105 11.48 -2.15 -3.39
CA CYS A 105 10.02 -2.05 -3.36
C CYS A 105 9.43 -2.46 -4.72
N GLU A 106 9.99 -1.94 -5.81
CA GLU A 106 9.57 -2.30 -7.17
C GLU A 106 9.73 -3.81 -7.41
N LYS A 107 10.89 -4.37 -7.04
CA LYS A 107 11.17 -5.80 -7.21
C LYS A 107 10.22 -6.71 -6.44
N ILE A 108 9.96 -6.44 -5.16
CA ILE A 108 9.06 -7.30 -4.36
C ILE A 108 7.59 -7.21 -4.83
N THR A 109 7.21 -6.09 -5.45
CA THR A 109 5.88 -5.91 -6.04
C THR A 109 5.77 -6.37 -7.50
N ASN A 110 6.84 -6.94 -8.06
CA ASN A 110 6.86 -7.38 -9.45
C ASN A 110 5.84 -8.51 -9.69
N ASN A 111 5.12 -8.45 -10.81
CA ASN A 111 4.13 -9.45 -11.19
C ASN A 111 4.67 -10.89 -11.19
N LYS A 112 5.95 -11.10 -11.50
CA LYS A 112 6.58 -12.44 -11.42
C LYS A 112 6.61 -12.96 -9.97
N VAL A 113 6.97 -12.11 -9.02
CA VAL A 113 6.96 -12.42 -7.59
C VAL A 113 5.53 -12.67 -7.10
N LEU A 114 4.58 -11.81 -7.48
CA LEU A 114 3.18 -11.95 -7.08
C LEU A 114 2.58 -13.28 -7.56
N LYS A 115 2.86 -13.70 -8.80
CA LYS A 115 2.44 -15.00 -9.34
C LYS A 115 3.03 -16.19 -8.58
N LEU A 116 4.29 -16.10 -8.16
CA LEU A 116 4.90 -17.15 -7.33
C LEU A 116 4.32 -17.17 -5.93
N LEU A 117 3.99 -16.01 -5.36
CA LEU A 117 3.31 -15.98 -4.07
C LEU A 117 1.96 -16.71 -4.16
N GLU A 118 1.19 -16.55 -5.23
CA GLU A 118 -0.10 -17.24 -5.40
C GLU A 118 -0.02 -18.78 -5.36
N THR A 119 1.16 -19.37 -5.61
CA THR A 119 1.35 -20.84 -5.51
C THR A 119 1.73 -21.31 -4.10
N ILE A 120 2.06 -20.39 -3.19
CA ILE A 120 2.48 -20.70 -1.82
C ILE A 120 1.25 -20.72 -0.89
N PRO A 121 1.05 -21.75 -0.07
CA PRO A 121 -0.02 -21.77 0.92
C PRO A 121 0.06 -20.59 1.91
N ASN A 122 -1.09 -20.02 2.28
CA ASN A 122 -1.20 -18.93 3.25
C ASN A 122 -0.46 -17.62 2.88
N SER A 123 -0.18 -17.38 1.60
CA SER A 123 0.50 -16.17 1.10
C SER A 123 -0.45 -15.10 0.53
N LEU A 124 -1.75 -15.38 0.47
CA LEU A 124 -2.71 -14.50 -0.22
C LEU A 124 -2.71 -13.08 0.38
N GLY A 125 -2.67 -12.97 1.70
CA GLY A 125 -2.61 -11.70 2.41
C GLY A 125 -1.38 -10.87 2.03
N ILE A 126 -0.19 -11.47 1.96
CA ILE A 126 1.02 -10.74 1.53
C ILE A 126 0.95 -10.38 0.04
N SER A 127 0.38 -11.24 -0.80
CA SER A 127 0.19 -10.95 -2.23
C SER A 127 -0.70 -9.71 -2.43
N ILE A 128 -1.84 -9.64 -1.74
CA ILE A 128 -2.72 -8.47 -1.75
C ILE A 128 -2.01 -7.23 -1.19
N TYR A 129 -1.29 -7.38 -0.07
CA TYR A 129 -0.55 -6.28 0.55
C TYR A 129 0.50 -5.66 -0.40
N LEU A 130 1.26 -6.51 -1.09
CA LEU A 130 2.26 -6.09 -2.07
C LEU A 130 1.59 -5.49 -3.30
N GLN A 131 0.45 -6.02 -3.74
CA GLN A 131 -0.31 -5.49 -4.86
C GLN A 131 -0.84 -4.07 -4.60
N VAL A 132 -1.31 -3.78 -3.38
CA VAL A 132 -1.68 -2.42 -2.94
C VAL A 132 -0.47 -1.49 -2.94
N SER A 133 0.72 -2.03 -2.71
CA SER A 133 1.97 -1.28 -2.68
C SER A 133 2.60 -1.10 -4.07
N THR A 134 2.04 -1.71 -5.12
CA THR A 134 2.60 -1.65 -6.48
C THR A 134 2.49 -0.24 -7.05
N VAL A 135 3.63 0.33 -7.44
CA VAL A 135 3.71 1.59 -8.17
C VAL A 135 3.60 1.28 -9.66
N ASN A 136 2.39 1.09 -10.18
CA ASN A 136 2.18 0.90 -11.62
C ASN A 136 2.27 2.24 -12.35
N ASN A 137 3.29 2.40 -13.21
CA ASN A 137 3.45 3.58 -14.07
C ASN A 137 2.46 3.65 -15.25
N SER A 138 1.51 2.70 -15.37
CA SER A 138 0.74 2.50 -16.62
C SER A 138 -0.73 2.13 -16.49
N THR A 139 -1.36 2.26 -15.31
CA THR A 139 -2.82 2.06 -15.22
C THR A 139 -3.49 3.12 -14.35
N SER A 140 -4.46 3.79 -14.97
CA SER A 140 -5.52 4.58 -14.36
C SER A 140 -5.92 3.97 -13.01
N GLY A 141 -6.00 4.79 -11.96
CA GLY A 141 -6.21 4.38 -10.55
C GLY A 141 -7.47 3.55 -10.24
N THR A 142 -8.20 3.07 -11.24
CA THR A 142 -9.34 2.16 -11.13
C THR A 142 -8.93 0.69 -10.94
N ALA A 143 -7.80 0.24 -11.50
CA ALA A 143 -7.44 -1.18 -11.52
C ALA A 143 -7.17 -1.79 -10.13
N LEU A 144 -6.63 -1.03 -9.18
CA LEU A 144 -6.35 -1.52 -7.83
C LEU A 144 -7.64 -1.77 -7.02
N PHE A 145 -8.64 -0.89 -7.18
CA PHE A 145 -9.91 -1.01 -6.46
C PHE A 145 -10.80 -2.12 -7.02
N ASP A 146 -10.76 -2.36 -8.33
CA ASP A 146 -11.53 -3.43 -8.97
C ASP A 146 -10.99 -4.82 -8.58
N LEU A 147 -9.67 -4.94 -8.34
CA LEU A 147 -9.03 -6.21 -7.99
C LEU A 147 -9.23 -6.60 -6.51
N ILE A 148 -9.20 -5.62 -5.59
CA ILE A 148 -9.61 -5.82 -4.19
C ILE A 148 -11.08 -6.26 -4.13
N ARG A 149 -11.94 -5.72 -5.00
CA ARG A 149 -13.37 -6.04 -5.04
C ARG A 149 -13.66 -7.44 -5.60
N LEU A 150 -12.82 -7.95 -6.52
CA LEU A 150 -12.97 -9.29 -7.09
C LEU A 150 -12.47 -10.42 -6.17
N LYS A 151 -11.44 -10.18 -5.36
CA LYS A 151 -10.89 -11.21 -4.43
C LYS A 151 -11.59 -11.26 -3.06
N ILE A 152 -12.41 -10.28 -2.68
CA ILE A 152 -13.18 -10.30 -1.43
C ILE A 152 -14.54 -11.00 -1.59
N ASN A 153 -15.04 -11.15 -2.82
CA ASN A 153 -16.37 -11.72 -3.11
C ASN A 153 -16.36 -13.16 -3.65
N ASN A 154 -15.19 -13.82 -3.65
CA ASN A 154 -15.01 -15.25 -3.96
C ASN A 154 -14.27 -15.93 -2.80
#